data_AF-A0A522WDW0-F1
#
_entry.id   AF-A0A522WDW0-F1
#
_cell.length_a   1.000
_cell.length_b   1.000
_cell.length_c   1.000
_cell.angle_alpha   90.00
_cell.angle_beta   90.00
_cell.angle_gamma   90.00
#
_symmetry.space_group_name_H-M   'P 1'
#
loop_
_entity.id
_entity.type
_entity.pdbx_description
1 polymer ?
#
loop_
_entity_poly.entity_id
_entity_poly.type
_entity_poly.pdbx_seq_one_letter_code
_entity_poly.pdbx_strand_id
1 'polypeptide(L)'
;MPVLIRSGLNLKVFMEKKIGAINGLRGFAILAVIYQHVFSKYTPSGLMVNHFPAGLKLYPLALLSNGWFGVQLFFMLSGFVLYLPYARERRRMSAFTDTVVYYKRRASRLLPLYYIAFVVAVLLWNINLDANFMRHFILMMTVTFNFTQDFYTPWYNSDLWSIGLEILFSVLFPLFVLLARRIGAGRLFFVVAFISLAVRVVGAYMPQFEIPGSSLSVIRDSIAGRMDDFALGMFICGLYVNGVKFTDFAKPWLLVIVGFCFLFIGANMWDSIALGRAGIIIAPFTNSVNQAGFFLIICAALSVDAGALNFMVTNRFMQVLGMMSYSLYIWNHFVLRLVTRTGLIFAKAEAYPYSVFTLS
;
A
#
# COMPACT_ATOMS: atom_id res chain seq x y z
N MET A 1 -14.20 16.54 40.81
CA MET A 1 -14.79 15.63 39.80
C MET A 1 -15.16 16.21 38.41
N PRO A 2 -15.06 17.53 38.07
CA PRO A 2 -15.37 17.98 36.70
C PRO A 2 -14.21 17.88 35.67
N VAL A 3 -12.95 17.85 36.13
CA VAL A 3 -11.76 17.97 35.26
C VAL A 3 -11.45 16.67 34.50
N LEU A 4 -11.68 15.51 35.13
CA LEU A 4 -11.40 14.20 34.53
C LEU A 4 -12.35 13.89 33.36
N ILE A 5 -13.63 14.27 33.45
CA ILE A 5 -14.64 14.00 32.40
C ILE A 5 -14.38 14.85 31.14
N ARG A 6 -14.03 16.14 31.30
CA ARG A 6 -13.64 17.00 30.17
C ARG A 6 -12.35 16.52 29.48
N SER A 7 -11.38 16.00 30.25
CA SER A 7 -10.14 15.45 29.68
C SER A 7 -10.39 14.20 28.82
N GLY A 8 -11.29 13.31 29.26
CA GLY A 8 -11.64 12.10 28.52
C GLY A 8 -12.42 12.36 27.22
N LEU A 9 -13.33 13.34 27.25
CA LEU A 9 -14.11 13.73 26.07
C LEU A 9 -13.23 14.37 24.99
N ASN A 10 -12.35 15.30 25.39
CA ASN A 10 -11.40 15.96 24.49
C ASN A 10 -10.42 14.97 23.87
N LEU A 11 -9.94 14.00 24.64
CA LEU A 11 -9.08 12.93 24.13
C LEU A 11 -9.82 12.07 23.10
N LYS A 12 -11.08 11.69 23.36
CA LYS A 12 -11.87 10.87 22.43
C LYS A 12 -12.12 11.60 21.10
N VAL A 13 -12.51 12.87 21.15
CA VAL A 13 -12.74 13.70 19.95
C VAL A 13 -11.46 13.92 19.15
N PHE A 14 -10.35 14.22 19.83
CA PHE A 14 -9.04 14.33 19.19
C PHE A 14 -8.66 13.01 18.49
N MET A 15 -8.98 11.87 19.12
CA MET A 15 -8.71 10.56 18.55
C MET A 15 -9.53 10.23 17.31
N GLU A 16 -10.82 10.57 17.33
CA GLU A 16 -11.68 10.40 16.16
C GLU A 16 -11.17 11.24 14.99
N LYS A 17 -10.68 12.46 15.24
CA LYS A 17 -10.06 13.32 14.21
C LYS A 17 -8.80 12.71 13.61
N LYS A 18 -7.87 12.19 14.42
CA LYS A 18 -6.60 11.62 13.92
C LYS A 18 -6.80 10.30 13.19
N ILE A 19 -7.73 9.46 13.66
CA ILE A 19 -8.18 8.29 12.90
C ILE A 19 -8.84 8.73 11.58
N GLY A 20 -9.59 9.83 11.61
CA GLY A 20 -10.15 10.47 10.42
C GLY A 20 -9.08 10.87 9.39
N ALA A 21 -8.00 11.51 9.82
CA ALA A 21 -6.89 11.89 8.92
C ALA A 21 -6.23 10.65 8.27
N ILE A 22 -6.01 9.58 9.04
CA ILE A 22 -5.50 8.30 8.52
C ILE A 22 -6.47 7.69 7.51
N ASN A 23 -7.78 7.73 7.77
CA ASN A 23 -8.79 7.29 6.81
C ASN A 23 -8.78 8.17 5.54
N GLY A 24 -8.62 9.49 5.66
CA GLY A 24 -8.49 10.36 4.48
C GLY A 24 -7.28 10.02 3.61
N LEU A 25 -6.12 9.75 4.21
CA LEU A 25 -4.94 9.30 3.48
C LEU A 25 -5.19 7.95 2.77
N ARG A 26 -5.93 7.03 3.40
CA ARG A 26 -6.39 5.79 2.72
C ARG A 26 -7.34 6.10 1.55
N GLY A 27 -8.13 7.16 1.64
CA GLY A 27 -8.96 7.69 0.56
C GLY A 27 -8.13 8.15 -0.64
N PHE A 28 -7.08 8.95 -0.40
CA PHE A 28 -6.14 9.34 -1.46
C PHE A 28 -5.41 8.13 -2.07
N ALA A 29 -4.99 7.18 -1.23
CA ALA A 29 -4.34 5.96 -1.68
C ALA A 29 -5.24 5.12 -2.62
N ILE A 30 -6.52 4.93 -2.26
CA ILE A 30 -7.42 4.14 -3.12
C ILE A 30 -7.71 4.86 -4.44
N LEU A 31 -7.86 6.19 -4.41
CA LEU A 31 -8.07 6.97 -5.63
C LEU A 31 -6.87 6.89 -6.58
N ALA A 32 -5.64 6.96 -6.05
CA ALA A 32 -4.43 6.82 -6.85
C ALA A 32 -4.33 5.43 -7.51
N VAL A 33 -4.70 4.37 -6.78
CA VAL A 33 -4.73 3.00 -7.31
C VAL A 33 -5.80 2.84 -8.38
N ILE A 34 -7.04 3.30 -8.12
CA ILE A 34 -8.13 3.25 -9.12
C ILE A 34 -7.71 4.03 -10.36
N TYR A 35 -7.12 5.22 -10.18
CA TYR A 35 -6.60 6.02 -11.27
C TYR A 35 -5.58 5.25 -12.11
N GLN A 36 -4.60 4.58 -11.48
CA GLN A 36 -3.64 3.73 -12.19
C GLN A 36 -4.35 2.66 -13.03
N HIS A 37 -5.31 1.94 -12.44
CA HIS A 37 -5.97 0.84 -13.13
C HIS A 37 -6.85 1.29 -14.30
N VAL A 38 -7.47 2.47 -14.18
CA VAL A 38 -8.33 3.03 -15.24
C VAL A 38 -7.51 3.76 -16.32
N PHE A 39 -6.48 4.51 -15.92
CA PHE A 39 -5.81 5.48 -16.79
C PHE A 39 -4.36 5.17 -17.13
N SER A 40 -3.72 4.12 -16.58
CA SER A 40 -2.31 3.79 -16.86
C SER A 40 -1.94 3.70 -18.35
N LYS A 41 -2.88 3.30 -19.22
CA LYS A 41 -2.69 3.31 -20.68
C LYS A 41 -2.55 4.72 -21.27
N TYR A 42 -3.24 5.69 -20.68
CA TYR A 42 -3.24 7.10 -21.10
C TYR A 42 -2.18 7.93 -20.39
N THR A 43 -1.70 7.47 -19.23
CA THR A 43 -0.59 8.07 -18.49
C THR A 43 0.60 7.12 -18.36
N PRO A 44 1.18 6.65 -19.48
CA PRO A 44 2.36 5.78 -19.44
C PRO A 44 3.58 6.53 -18.90
N SER A 45 4.56 5.77 -18.40
CA SER A 45 5.86 6.31 -18.02
C SER A 45 6.48 7.10 -19.18
N GLY A 46 6.98 8.30 -18.89
CA GLY A 46 7.56 9.16 -19.92
C GLY A 46 6.57 9.86 -20.86
N LEU A 47 5.28 9.94 -20.51
CA LEU A 47 4.25 10.69 -21.26
C LEU A 47 4.72 12.09 -21.69
N MET A 48 5.45 12.78 -20.82
CA MET A 48 6.15 14.03 -21.14
C MET A 48 7.58 13.96 -20.64
N VAL A 49 8.53 14.53 -21.40
CA VAL A 49 9.96 14.54 -21.06
C VAL A 49 10.54 15.93 -21.31
N ASN A 50 11.09 16.53 -20.25
CA ASN A 50 11.92 17.73 -20.35
C ASN A 50 13.38 17.30 -20.38
N HIS A 51 14.14 17.87 -21.31
CA HIS A 51 15.56 17.61 -21.49
C HIS A 51 16.38 18.74 -20.89
N PHE A 52 17.34 18.41 -20.04
CA PHE A 52 18.24 19.34 -19.38
C PHE A 52 19.69 19.08 -19.82
N PRO A 53 20.60 20.06 -19.63
CA PRO A 53 22.03 19.87 -19.84
C PRO A 53 22.57 18.63 -19.10
N ALA A 54 23.71 18.10 -19.57
CA ALA A 54 24.34 16.87 -19.06
C ALA A 54 23.49 15.60 -19.21
N GLY A 55 22.48 15.60 -20.09
CA GLY A 55 21.66 14.42 -20.40
C GLY A 55 20.60 14.11 -19.34
N LEU A 56 20.37 15.00 -18.38
CA LEU A 56 19.33 14.85 -17.37
C LEU A 56 17.94 14.95 -18.04
N LYS A 57 17.09 13.96 -17.75
CA LYS A 57 15.70 13.92 -18.23
C LYS A 57 14.77 14.02 -17.03
N LEU A 58 13.76 14.88 -17.14
CA LEU A 58 12.72 15.04 -16.12
C LEU A 58 11.37 14.69 -16.73
N TYR A 59 10.57 13.96 -15.96
CA TYR A 59 9.22 13.53 -16.29
C TYR A 59 8.23 14.32 -15.43
N PRO A 60 7.76 15.50 -15.89
CA PRO A 60 6.92 16.38 -15.09
C PRO A 60 5.58 15.74 -14.69
N LEU A 61 5.13 14.73 -15.44
CA LEU A 61 3.89 13.99 -15.18
C LEU A 61 4.12 12.62 -14.52
N ALA A 62 5.31 12.33 -13.98
CA ALA A 62 5.64 11.01 -13.42
C ALA A 62 4.70 10.56 -12.29
N LEU A 63 4.13 11.48 -11.52
CA LEU A 63 3.18 11.11 -10.47
C LEU A 63 1.88 10.51 -11.04
N LEU A 64 1.51 10.84 -12.28
CA LEU A 64 0.34 10.27 -12.97
C LEU A 64 0.60 8.86 -13.50
N SER A 65 1.84 8.52 -13.85
CA SER A 65 2.22 7.14 -14.26
C SER A 65 2.43 6.19 -13.06
N ASN A 66 2.48 6.74 -11.84
CA ASN A 66 2.87 6.03 -10.62
C ASN A 66 1.76 5.98 -9.55
N GLY A 67 0.49 5.88 -9.97
CA GLY A 67 -0.65 5.79 -9.04
C GLY A 67 -0.62 4.55 -8.12
N TRP A 68 0.17 3.54 -8.49
CA TRP A 68 0.44 2.35 -7.68
C TRP A 68 1.19 2.63 -6.36
N PHE A 69 1.79 3.83 -6.19
CA PHE A 69 2.34 4.27 -4.89
C PHE A 69 1.30 4.24 -3.76
N GLY A 70 0.00 4.31 -4.09
CA GLY A 70 -1.07 4.12 -3.11
C GLY A 70 -1.00 2.78 -2.36
N VAL A 71 -0.49 1.71 -2.98
CA VAL A 71 -0.28 0.40 -2.33
C VAL A 71 0.76 0.51 -1.21
N GLN A 72 1.86 1.20 -1.47
CA GLN A 72 2.90 1.43 -0.48
C GLN A 72 2.35 2.23 0.72
N LEU A 73 1.58 3.28 0.44
CA LEU A 73 0.91 4.06 1.48
C LEU A 73 -0.08 3.19 2.28
N PHE A 74 -0.79 2.24 1.66
CA PHE A 74 -1.64 1.30 2.40
C PHE A 74 -0.86 0.47 3.41
N PHE A 75 0.28 -0.12 3.03
CA PHE A 75 1.09 -0.91 3.96
C PHE A 75 1.55 -0.09 5.17
N MET A 76 2.00 1.15 4.94
CA MET A 76 2.39 2.08 6.02
C MET A 76 1.20 2.40 6.94
N LEU A 77 0.03 2.74 6.38
CA LEU A 77 -1.15 3.07 7.18
C LEU A 77 -1.70 1.84 7.92
N SER A 78 -1.60 0.65 7.33
CA SER A 78 -1.95 -0.63 7.98
C SER A 78 -1.06 -0.91 9.19
N GLY A 79 0.25 -0.75 9.06
CA GLY A 79 1.20 -0.86 10.17
C GLY A 79 0.88 0.12 11.30
N PHE A 80 0.61 1.38 10.96
CA PHE A 80 0.21 2.41 11.93
C PHE A 80 -1.06 2.02 12.69
N VAL A 81 -2.14 1.69 11.97
CA VAL A 81 -3.46 1.43 12.58
C VAL A 81 -3.45 0.15 13.41
N LEU A 82 -2.78 -0.91 12.94
CA LEU A 82 -2.69 -2.17 13.69
C LEU A 82 -1.88 -2.00 14.98
N TYR A 83 -0.79 -1.21 14.93
CA TYR A 83 0.09 -1.02 16.07
C TYR A 83 -0.45 -0.04 17.12
N LEU A 84 -1.25 0.95 16.72
CA LEU A 84 -1.82 1.99 17.59
C LEU A 84 -2.41 1.51 18.94
N PRO A 85 -3.29 0.49 18.99
CA PRO A 85 -3.82 0.03 20.27
C PRO A 85 -2.77 -0.64 21.18
N TYR A 86 -1.68 -1.18 20.62
CA TYR A 86 -0.60 -1.81 21.38
C TYR A 86 0.43 -0.80 21.85
N ALA A 87 0.77 0.18 21.01
CA ALA A 87 1.64 1.30 21.38
C ALA A 87 1.05 2.12 22.54
N ARG A 88 -0.29 2.18 22.63
CA ARG A 88 -1.03 2.88 23.70
C ARG A 88 -1.41 2.01 24.88
N GLU A 89 -0.92 0.77 24.92
CA GLU A 89 -1.20 -0.18 25.99
C GLU A 89 -2.69 -0.53 26.19
N ARG A 90 -3.56 -0.18 25.22
CA ARG A 90 -5.00 -0.57 25.22
C ARG A 90 -5.21 -2.04 24.88
N ARG A 91 -4.21 -2.65 24.25
CA ARG A 91 -4.13 -4.09 23.97
C ARG A 91 -2.74 -4.59 24.34
N ARG A 92 -2.68 -5.87 24.70
CA ARG A 92 -1.43 -6.57 25.00
C ARG A 92 -1.28 -7.78 24.08
N MET A 93 -0.03 -8.16 23.88
CA MET A 93 0.36 -9.40 23.20
C MET A 93 1.28 -10.13 24.18
N SER A 94 0.70 -10.64 25.26
CA SER A 94 1.43 -11.23 26.39
C SER A 94 1.16 -12.71 26.55
N ALA A 95 -0.07 -13.14 26.25
CA ALA A 95 -0.47 -14.53 26.29
C ALA A 95 -0.79 -15.05 24.88
N PHE A 96 -0.74 -16.37 24.70
CA PHE A 96 -1.17 -17.01 23.46
C PHE A 96 -2.62 -16.66 23.09
N THR A 97 -3.49 -16.53 24.08
CA THR A 97 -4.90 -16.13 23.90
C THR A 97 -5.05 -14.75 23.28
N ASP A 98 -4.18 -13.78 23.61
CA ASP A 98 -4.18 -12.44 23.00
C ASP A 98 -3.96 -12.53 21.49
N THR A 99 -2.98 -13.35 21.08
CA THR A 99 -2.62 -13.60 19.68
C THR A 99 -3.77 -14.26 18.92
N VAL A 100 -4.43 -15.26 19.51
CA VAL A 100 -5.60 -15.92 18.91
C VAL A 100 -6.77 -14.95 18.74
N VAL A 101 -7.05 -14.11 19.75
CA VAL A 101 -8.11 -13.09 19.67
C VAL A 101 -7.80 -12.08 18.56
N TYR A 102 -6.54 -11.67 18.44
CA TYR A 102 -6.10 -10.82 17.35
C TYR A 102 -6.34 -11.47 15.97
N TYR A 103 -5.90 -12.71 15.76
CA TYR A 103 -6.07 -13.40 14.49
C TYR A 103 -7.54 -13.59 14.14
N LYS A 104 -8.41 -13.99 15.09
CA LYS A 104 -9.85 -14.13 14.84
C LYS A 104 -10.47 -12.82 14.32
N ARG A 105 -10.18 -11.70 14.98
CA ARG A 105 -10.69 -10.37 14.59
C ARG A 105 -10.17 -9.90 13.23
N ARG A 106 -8.93 -10.24 12.90
CA ARG A 106 -8.30 -9.84 11.65
C ARG A 106 -8.79 -10.71 10.49
N ALA A 107 -8.88 -12.01 10.71
CA ALA A 107 -9.45 -12.97 9.77
C ALA A 107 -10.90 -12.62 9.43
N SER A 108 -11.75 -12.33 10.43
CA SER A 108 -13.15 -11.95 10.19
C SER A 108 -13.33 -10.63 9.42
N ARG A 109 -12.29 -9.80 9.35
CA ARG A 109 -12.30 -8.53 8.61
C ARG A 109 -11.81 -8.68 7.17
N LEU A 110 -10.79 -9.50 6.94
CA LEU A 110 -10.14 -9.63 5.62
C LEU A 110 -10.72 -10.81 4.83
N LEU A 111 -10.71 -12.00 5.42
CA LEU A 111 -10.96 -13.25 4.68
C LEU A 111 -12.36 -13.37 4.06
N PRO A 112 -13.47 -12.93 4.69
CA PRO A 112 -14.78 -13.10 4.08
C PRO A 112 -14.89 -12.44 2.71
N LEU A 113 -14.47 -11.18 2.59
CA LEU A 113 -14.56 -10.46 1.32
C LEU A 113 -13.56 -10.99 0.29
N TYR A 114 -12.36 -11.36 0.72
CA TYR A 114 -11.37 -12.01 -0.14
C TYR A 114 -11.92 -13.30 -0.77
N TYR A 115 -12.50 -14.19 0.05
CA TYR A 115 -13.07 -15.45 -0.44
C TYR A 115 -14.34 -15.23 -1.26
N ILE A 116 -15.21 -14.27 -0.90
CA ILE A 116 -16.38 -13.93 -1.72
C ILE A 116 -15.93 -13.48 -3.11
N ALA A 117 -14.95 -12.59 -3.20
CA ALA A 117 -14.43 -12.14 -4.49
C ALA A 117 -13.80 -13.29 -5.29
N PHE A 118 -13.09 -14.22 -4.64
CA PHE A 118 -12.56 -15.40 -5.31
C PHE A 118 -13.67 -16.35 -5.81
N VAL A 119 -14.70 -16.63 -5.00
CA VAL A 119 -15.83 -17.48 -5.44
C VAL A 119 -16.56 -16.82 -6.62
N VAL A 120 -16.83 -15.52 -6.55
CA VAL A 120 -17.43 -14.76 -7.65
C VAL A 120 -16.55 -14.81 -8.91
N ALA A 121 -15.22 -14.75 -8.75
CA ALA A 121 -14.28 -14.99 -9.86
C ALA A 121 -14.53 -16.34 -10.53
N VAL A 122 -14.54 -17.40 -9.73
CA VAL A 122 -14.64 -18.77 -10.21
C VAL A 122 -15.98 -19.03 -10.91
N LEU A 123 -17.06 -18.44 -10.41
CA LEU A 123 -18.40 -18.62 -10.97
C LEU A 123 -18.65 -17.81 -12.26
N LEU A 124 -18.06 -16.61 -12.38
CA LEU A 124 -18.32 -15.72 -13.51
C LEU A 124 -17.38 -15.95 -14.71
N TRP A 125 -16.23 -16.59 -14.48
CA TRP A 125 -15.26 -16.85 -15.54
C TRP A 125 -15.26 -18.33 -15.92
N ASN A 126 -15.38 -18.61 -17.22
CA ASN A 126 -15.29 -19.96 -17.78
C ASN A 126 -13.86 -20.49 -17.63
N ILE A 127 -13.57 -21.11 -16.48
CA ILE A 127 -12.25 -21.65 -16.15
C ILE A 127 -12.22 -23.13 -16.51
N ASN A 128 -11.16 -23.53 -17.22
CA ASN A 128 -10.88 -24.94 -17.44
C ASN A 128 -10.44 -25.59 -16.12
N LEU A 129 -11.18 -26.61 -15.67
CA LEU A 129 -10.90 -27.33 -14.41
C LEU A 129 -9.82 -28.39 -14.63
N ASP A 130 -8.61 -27.96 -14.95
CA ASP A 130 -7.44 -28.82 -15.16
C ASP A 130 -6.58 -28.98 -13.88
N ALA A 131 -5.47 -29.72 -13.97
CA ALA A 131 -4.55 -29.89 -12.85
C ALA A 131 -3.90 -28.57 -12.40
N ASN A 132 -3.72 -27.61 -13.32
CA ASN A 132 -3.21 -26.28 -12.97
C ASN A 132 -4.23 -25.48 -12.15
N PHE A 133 -5.52 -25.64 -12.42
CA PHE A 133 -6.59 -25.03 -11.63
C PHE A 133 -6.57 -25.52 -10.18
N MET A 134 -6.39 -26.82 -9.91
CA MET A 134 -6.31 -27.33 -8.53
C MET A 134 -5.13 -26.75 -7.74
N ARG A 135 -3.94 -26.68 -8.35
CA ARG A 135 -2.77 -26.03 -7.75
C ARG A 135 -3.08 -24.57 -7.43
N HIS A 136 -3.66 -23.84 -8.38
CA HIS A 136 -4.02 -22.44 -8.19
C HIS A 136 -5.07 -22.25 -7.09
N PHE A 137 -6.11 -23.09 -7.08
CA PHE A 137 -7.17 -23.07 -6.08
C PHE A 137 -6.60 -23.22 -4.67
N ILE A 138 -5.70 -24.19 -4.44
CA ILE A 138 -5.03 -24.39 -3.15
C ILE A 138 -4.23 -23.14 -2.75
N LEU A 139 -3.46 -22.56 -3.67
CA LEU A 139 -2.66 -21.36 -3.41
C LEU A 139 -3.55 -20.14 -3.04
N MET A 140 -4.73 -20.01 -3.64
CA MET A 140 -5.70 -18.96 -3.30
C MET A 140 -6.36 -19.20 -1.95
N MET A 141 -6.79 -20.44 -1.67
CA MET A 141 -7.40 -20.79 -0.38
C MET A 141 -6.45 -20.63 0.80
N THR A 142 -5.16 -20.82 0.58
CA THR A 142 -4.13 -20.70 1.61
C THR A 142 -3.42 -19.34 1.60
N VAL A 143 -3.72 -18.47 0.63
CA VAL A 143 -3.08 -17.16 0.43
C VAL A 143 -1.55 -17.28 0.30
N THR A 144 -1.05 -18.37 -0.29
CA THR A 144 0.39 -18.65 -0.48
C THR A 144 0.89 -18.39 -1.89
N PHE A 145 0.02 -17.90 -2.78
CA PHE A 145 0.36 -17.55 -4.16
C PHE A 145 1.47 -16.48 -4.27
N ASN A 146 1.66 -15.63 -3.25
CA ASN A 146 2.77 -14.68 -3.19
C ASN A 146 4.17 -15.34 -3.14
N PHE A 147 4.26 -16.65 -2.89
CA PHE A 147 5.52 -17.39 -2.86
C PHE A 147 5.84 -18.11 -4.17
N THR A 148 4.96 -18.00 -5.18
CA THR A 148 5.09 -18.72 -6.44
C THR A 148 5.17 -17.75 -7.61
N GLN A 149 6.14 -17.95 -8.50
CA GLN A 149 6.35 -17.11 -9.68
C GLN A 149 5.10 -17.07 -10.57
N ASP A 150 4.58 -18.24 -10.94
CA ASP A 150 3.49 -18.35 -11.91
C ASP A 150 2.14 -17.81 -11.43
N PHE A 151 1.95 -17.66 -10.11
CA PHE A 151 0.67 -17.26 -9.50
C PHE A 151 0.76 -15.99 -8.64
N TYR A 152 1.90 -15.29 -8.68
CA TYR A 152 2.12 -14.09 -7.86
C TYR A 152 1.03 -13.03 -8.08
N THR A 153 0.61 -12.88 -9.35
CA THR A 153 -0.55 -12.09 -9.77
C THR A 153 -1.68 -13.03 -10.22
N PRO A 154 -2.71 -13.26 -9.41
CA PRO A 154 -3.79 -14.20 -9.76
C PRO A 154 -4.51 -13.79 -11.06
N TRP A 155 -4.84 -14.76 -11.94
CA TRP A 155 -5.44 -14.50 -13.27
C TRP A 155 -6.74 -13.69 -13.22
N TYR A 156 -7.47 -13.83 -12.11
CA TYR A 156 -8.78 -13.21 -11.92
C TYR A 156 -8.69 -11.79 -11.38
N ASN A 157 -7.63 -11.48 -10.64
CA ASN A 157 -7.34 -10.15 -10.15
C ASN A 157 -5.84 -10.05 -9.85
N SER A 158 -5.12 -9.38 -10.76
CA SER A 158 -3.69 -9.15 -10.66
C SER A 158 -3.30 -8.41 -9.40
N ASP A 159 -4.19 -7.57 -8.88
CA ASP A 159 -3.92 -6.63 -7.78
C ASP A 159 -3.87 -7.34 -6.42
N LEU A 160 -4.36 -8.58 -6.35
CA LEU A 160 -4.39 -9.37 -5.12
C LEU A 160 -3.03 -9.73 -4.56
N TRP A 161 -1.95 -9.57 -5.32
CA TRP A 161 -0.59 -9.71 -4.80
C TRP A 161 -0.39 -8.87 -3.52
N SER A 162 -0.91 -7.63 -3.49
CA SER A 162 -0.75 -6.74 -2.35
C SER A 162 -1.68 -7.10 -1.19
N ILE A 163 -2.88 -7.61 -1.48
CA ILE A 163 -3.83 -8.10 -0.46
C ILE A 163 -3.28 -9.36 0.22
N GLY A 164 -2.65 -10.25 -0.54
CA GLY A 164 -1.96 -11.41 0.03
C GLY A 164 -0.83 -10.97 0.97
N LEU A 165 -0.01 -9.97 0.60
CA LEU A 165 0.98 -9.39 1.50
C LEU A 165 0.34 -8.75 2.75
N GLU A 166 -0.78 -8.04 2.63
CA GLU A 166 -1.50 -7.46 3.77
C GLU A 166 -1.99 -8.55 4.75
N ILE A 167 -2.43 -9.70 4.23
CA ILE A 167 -2.78 -10.87 5.05
C ILE A 167 -1.53 -11.45 5.71
N LEU A 168 -0.43 -11.60 4.98
CA LEU A 168 0.83 -12.12 5.53
C LEU A 168 1.45 -11.19 6.58
N PHE A 169 1.41 -9.86 6.39
CA PHE A 169 1.78 -8.87 7.40
C PHE A 169 0.88 -9.00 8.63
N SER A 170 -0.41 -9.25 8.42
CA SER A 170 -1.34 -9.48 9.51
C SER A 170 -0.99 -10.75 10.30
N VAL A 171 -0.49 -11.80 9.64
CA VAL A 171 0.04 -13.02 10.28
C VAL A 171 1.34 -12.73 11.03
N LEU A 172 2.27 -11.96 10.46
CA LEU A 172 3.54 -11.61 11.13
C LEU A 172 3.39 -10.57 12.25
N PHE A 173 2.29 -9.83 12.26
CA PHE A 173 2.11 -8.68 13.14
C PHE A 173 2.34 -8.99 14.64
N PRO A 174 1.89 -10.11 15.23
CA PRO A 174 2.19 -10.41 16.63
C PRO A 174 3.68 -10.51 16.91
N LEU A 175 4.46 -11.10 16.00
CA LEU A 175 5.92 -11.12 16.11
C LEU A 175 6.49 -9.70 16.08
N PHE A 176 6.01 -8.85 15.17
CA PHE A 176 6.45 -7.44 15.12
C PHE A 176 6.12 -6.67 16.40
N VAL A 177 4.95 -6.90 17.01
CA VAL A 177 4.60 -6.29 18.31
C VAL A 177 5.56 -6.75 19.41
N LEU A 178 5.85 -8.06 19.48
CA LEU A 178 6.76 -8.62 20.46
C LEU A 178 8.19 -8.07 20.29
N LEU A 179 8.69 -7.98 19.06
CA LEU A 179 10.00 -7.40 18.75
C LEU A 179 10.03 -5.90 19.04
N ALA A 180 9.01 -5.15 18.62
CA ALA A 180 8.91 -3.71 18.88
C ALA A 180 8.89 -3.40 20.38
N ARG A 181 8.33 -4.28 21.22
CA ARG A 181 8.38 -4.16 22.68
C ARG A 181 9.78 -4.41 23.26
N ARG A 182 10.56 -5.31 22.65
CA ARG A 182 11.90 -5.67 23.11
C ARG A 182 12.96 -4.64 22.70
N ILE A 183 12.96 -4.24 21.43
CA ILE A 183 14.03 -3.39 20.86
C ILE A 183 13.57 -1.98 20.52
N GLY A 184 12.27 -1.68 20.62
CA GLY A 184 11.67 -0.42 20.18
C GLY A 184 11.25 -0.46 18.71
N ALA A 185 10.13 0.21 18.38
CA ALA A 185 9.60 0.26 17.01
C ALA A 185 10.58 0.92 16.01
N GLY A 186 11.40 1.88 16.45
CA GLY A 186 12.43 2.50 15.60
C GLY A 186 13.55 1.55 15.22
N ARG A 187 14.14 0.84 16.20
CA ARG A 187 15.19 -0.16 15.90
C ARG A 187 14.65 -1.30 15.04
N LEU A 188 13.41 -1.76 15.31
CA LEU A 188 12.74 -2.74 14.47
C LEU A 188 12.63 -2.25 13.03
N PHE A 189 12.17 -1.01 12.81
CA PHE A 189 12.10 -0.44 11.47
C PHE A 189 13.45 -0.45 10.76
N PHE A 190 14.53 0.04 11.39
CA PHE A 190 15.85 0.07 10.74
C PHE A 190 16.40 -1.32 10.41
N VAL A 191 16.20 -2.31 11.28
CA VAL A 191 16.59 -3.70 11.02
C VAL A 191 15.81 -4.26 9.82
N VAL A 192 14.48 -4.07 9.83
CA VAL A 192 13.61 -4.55 8.76
C VAL A 192 13.90 -3.82 7.44
N ALA A 193 14.14 -2.51 7.48
CA ALA A 193 14.50 -1.71 6.31
C ALA A 193 15.83 -2.17 5.68
N PHE A 194 16.82 -2.53 6.49
CA PHE A 194 18.07 -3.11 5.99
C PHE A 194 17.82 -4.45 5.29
N ILE A 195 17.06 -5.35 5.91
CA ILE A 195 16.72 -6.65 5.32
C ILE A 195 15.92 -6.47 4.03
N SER A 196 14.90 -5.61 4.03
CA SER A 196 14.07 -5.32 2.86
C SER A 196 14.87 -4.69 1.73
N LEU A 197 15.81 -3.79 2.03
CA LEU A 197 16.71 -3.24 1.02
C LEU A 197 17.59 -4.32 0.41
N ALA A 198 18.21 -5.19 1.23
CA ALA A 198 19.03 -6.29 0.74
C ALA A 198 18.22 -7.25 -0.16
N VAL A 199 17.01 -7.62 0.26
CA VAL A 199 16.09 -8.45 -0.53
C VAL A 199 15.70 -7.76 -1.83
N ARG A 200 15.40 -6.45 -1.80
CA ARG A 200 15.08 -5.69 -3.02
C ARG A 200 16.27 -5.60 -3.97
N VAL A 201 17.49 -5.43 -3.47
CA VAL A 201 18.72 -5.44 -4.29
C VAL A 201 18.86 -6.77 -5.01
N VAL A 202 18.75 -7.90 -4.30
CA VAL A 202 18.80 -9.23 -4.93
C VAL A 202 17.63 -9.40 -5.91
N GLY A 203 16.42 -9.05 -5.49
CA GLY A 203 15.19 -9.21 -6.26
C GLY A 203 15.12 -8.33 -7.51
N ALA A 204 15.91 -7.26 -7.60
CA ALA A 204 16.03 -6.41 -8.78
C ALA A 204 16.71 -7.14 -9.96
N TYR A 205 17.53 -8.16 -9.69
CA TYR A 205 18.20 -8.98 -10.70
C TYR A 205 17.48 -10.33 -10.96
N MET A 206 16.35 -10.57 -10.29
CA MET A 206 15.53 -11.76 -10.48
C MET A 206 14.48 -11.54 -11.59
N PRO A 207 13.82 -12.61 -12.09
CA PRO A 207 12.76 -12.47 -13.07
C PRO A 207 11.68 -11.48 -12.63
N GLN A 208 11.29 -10.60 -13.56
CA GLN A 208 10.26 -9.59 -13.36
C GLN A 208 9.03 -9.93 -14.21
N PHE A 209 7.85 -9.51 -13.76
CA PHE A 209 6.61 -9.56 -14.52
C PHE A 209 6.15 -8.15 -14.79
N GLU A 210 5.79 -7.88 -16.03
CA GLU A 210 5.24 -6.58 -16.40
C GLU A 210 3.76 -6.48 -16.00
N ILE A 211 3.42 -5.35 -15.41
CA ILE A 211 2.04 -4.92 -15.17
C ILE A 211 1.87 -3.52 -15.77
N PRO A 212 0.65 -3.05 -16.07
CA PRO A 212 0.46 -1.74 -16.68
C PRO A 212 1.13 -0.59 -15.89
N GLY A 213 2.20 -0.02 -16.46
CA GLY A 213 2.99 1.07 -15.88
C GLY A 213 3.99 0.68 -14.77
N SER A 214 4.21 -0.62 -14.53
CA SER A 214 5.14 -1.07 -13.50
C SER A 214 5.69 -2.48 -13.79
N SER A 215 6.61 -2.95 -12.96
CA SER A 215 7.10 -4.32 -12.94
C SER A 215 6.91 -4.86 -11.54
N LEU A 216 6.74 -6.16 -11.39
CA LEU A 216 6.74 -6.86 -10.10
C LEU A 216 7.82 -7.95 -10.11
N SER A 217 8.38 -8.26 -8.96
CA SER A 217 9.25 -9.43 -8.77
C SER A 217 8.85 -10.15 -7.50
N VAL A 218 8.75 -11.47 -7.56
CA VAL A 218 8.38 -12.29 -6.39
C VAL A 218 9.31 -12.02 -5.21
N ILE A 219 10.61 -11.80 -5.48
CA ILE A 219 11.60 -11.54 -4.45
C ILE A 219 11.56 -10.09 -3.99
N ARG A 220 11.61 -9.13 -4.94
CA ARG A 220 11.66 -7.70 -4.62
C ARG A 220 10.39 -7.23 -3.92
N ASP A 221 9.24 -7.72 -4.37
CA ASP A 221 7.92 -7.40 -3.84
C ASP A 221 7.41 -8.44 -2.84
N SER A 222 8.27 -9.38 -2.42
CA SER A 222 7.94 -10.33 -1.35
C SER A 222 7.57 -9.65 -0.04
N ILE A 223 7.00 -10.43 0.87
CA ILE A 223 6.84 -10.06 2.27
C ILE A 223 8.13 -9.49 2.87
N ALA A 224 9.29 -10.06 2.55
CA ALA A 224 10.57 -9.62 3.07
C ALA A 224 11.04 -8.32 2.40
N GLY A 225 10.72 -8.12 1.12
CA GLY A 225 11.04 -6.89 0.37
C GLY A 225 10.13 -5.70 0.68
N ARG A 226 8.97 -5.92 1.32
CA ARG A 226 7.95 -4.89 1.61
C ARG A 226 7.61 -4.70 3.08
N MET A 227 8.09 -5.56 3.98
CA MET A 227 7.80 -5.46 5.42
C MET A 227 8.28 -4.17 6.09
N ASP A 228 9.24 -3.47 5.48
CA ASP A 228 9.71 -2.16 5.94
C ASP A 228 8.68 -1.05 5.74
N ASP A 229 7.85 -1.10 4.69
CA ASP A 229 6.71 -0.19 4.53
C ASP A 229 5.75 -0.33 5.73
N PHE A 230 5.44 -1.57 6.11
CA PHE A 230 4.58 -1.86 7.27
C PHE A 230 5.24 -1.45 8.59
N ALA A 231 6.53 -1.77 8.79
CA ALA A 231 7.28 -1.42 9.99
C ALA A 231 7.47 0.10 10.15
N LEU A 232 7.61 0.85 9.06
CA LEU A 232 7.65 2.31 9.08
C LEU A 232 6.34 2.89 9.61
N GLY A 233 5.20 2.31 9.24
CA GLY A 233 3.91 2.61 9.83
C GLY A 233 3.87 2.45 11.36
N MET A 234 4.41 1.33 11.86
CA MET A 234 4.54 1.09 13.30
C MET A 234 5.46 2.10 13.97
N PHE A 235 6.57 2.46 13.31
CA PHE A 235 7.51 3.46 13.81
C PHE A 235 6.88 4.85 13.92
N ILE A 236 6.18 5.31 12.87
CA ILE A 236 5.42 6.58 12.89
C ILE A 236 4.39 6.57 14.02
N CYS A 237 3.69 5.44 14.23
CA CYS A 237 2.78 5.29 15.35
C CYS A 237 3.48 5.41 16.71
N GLY A 238 4.68 4.82 16.85
CA GLY A 238 5.49 4.97 18.06
C GLY A 238 5.87 6.42 18.34
N LEU A 239 6.33 7.15 17.31
CA LEU A 239 6.63 8.60 17.42
C LEU A 239 5.39 9.39 17.85
N TYR A 240 4.25 9.11 17.22
CA TYR A 240 2.98 9.76 17.53
C TYR A 240 2.52 9.51 18.97
N VAL A 241 2.61 8.27 19.45
CA VAL A 241 2.18 7.91 20.83
C VAL A 241 3.14 8.49 21.88
N ASN A 242 4.43 8.57 21.56
CA ASN A 242 5.43 9.22 22.41
C ASN A 242 5.34 10.76 22.39
N GLY A 243 4.35 11.34 21.70
CA GLY A 243 4.10 12.77 21.71
C GLY A 243 5.10 13.59 20.91
N VAL A 244 5.83 12.97 19.96
CA VAL A 244 6.74 13.71 19.07
C VAL A 244 5.93 14.70 18.24
N LYS A 245 6.24 15.99 18.41
CA LYS A 245 5.59 17.09 17.68
C LYS A 245 6.43 17.44 16.46
N PHE A 246 6.00 16.98 15.29
CA PHE A 246 6.73 17.29 14.04
C PHE A 246 6.72 18.78 13.68
N THR A 247 5.76 19.54 14.24
CA THR A 247 5.68 21.01 14.15
C THR A 247 6.87 21.73 14.77
N ASP A 248 7.59 21.07 15.70
CA ASP A 248 8.77 21.66 16.35
C ASP A 248 9.96 21.71 15.38
N PHE A 249 9.96 20.86 14.34
CA PHE A 249 11.02 20.80 13.33
C PHE A 249 10.67 21.59 12.06
N ALA A 250 9.42 21.51 11.61
CA ALA A 250 8.96 22.22 10.41
C ALA A 250 7.44 22.42 10.41
N LYS A 251 6.98 23.44 9.68
CA LYS A 251 5.53 23.66 9.49
C LYS A 251 4.91 22.49 8.71
N PRO A 252 3.69 22.02 9.05
CA PRO A 252 3.09 20.87 8.37
C PRO A 252 2.96 20.98 6.86
N TRP A 253 2.71 22.17 6.31
CA TRP A 253 2.66 22.38 4.86
C TRP A 253 4.03 22.20 4.18
N LEU A 254 5.14 22.53 4.86
CA LEU A 254 6.49 22.27 4.36
C LEU A 254 6.76 20.76 4.32
N LEU A 255 6.35 20.03 5.36
CA LEU A 255 6.45 18.56 5.38
C LEU A 255 5.67 17.93 4.20
N VAL A 256 4.50 18.47 3.87
CA VAL A 256 3.73 18.03 2.68
C VAL A 256 4.49 18.33 1.39
N ILE A 257 5.00 19.56 1.20
CA ILE A 257 5.75 19.93 0.00
C ILE A 257 7.00 19.05 -0.17
N VAL A 258 7.82 18.94 0.86
CA VAL A 258 9.04 18.11 0.84
C VAL A 258 8.67 16.64 0.62
N GLY A 259 7.59 16.17 1.24
CA GLY A 259 7.06 14.83 1.01
C GLY A 259 6.69 14.58 -0.45
N PHE A 260 5.97 15.51 -1.09
CA PHE A 260 5.67 15.45 -2.51
C PHE A 260 6.92 15.56 -3.40
N CYS A 261 7.94 16.32 -3.01
CA CYS A 261 9.22 16.34 -3.71
C CYS A 261 9.88 14.96 -3.71
N PHE A 262 9.90 14.26 -2.57
CA PHE A 262 10.41 12.89 -2.50
C PHE A 262 9.60 11.93 -3.38
N LEU A 263 8.26 11.99 -3.34
CA LEU A 263 7.42 11.16 -4.21
C LEU A 263 7.65 11.47 -5.69
N PHE A 264 7.82 12.74 -6.05
CA PHE A 264 8.11 13.15 -7.42
C PHE A 264 9.48 12.65 -7.87
N ILE A 265 10.51 12.72 -7.02
CA ILE A 265 11.84 12.14 -7.30
C ILE A 265 11.72 10.62 -7.49
N GLY A 266 11.03 9.92 -6.59
CA GLY A 266 10.83 8.47 -6.70
C GLY A 266 10.07 8.05 -7.96
N ALA A 267 9.05 8.81 -8.36
CA ALA A 267 8.32 8.59 -9.61
C ALA A 267 9.21 8.81 -10.84
N ASN A 268 10.05 9.86 -10.84
CA ASN A 268 11.00 10.11 -11.92
C ASN A 268 12.09 9.03 -12.01
N MET A 269 12.57 8.54 -10.86
CA MET A 269 13.49 7.40 -10.82
C MET A 269 12.83 6.16 -11.42
N TRP A 270 11.58 5.87 -11.07
CA TRP A 270 10.85 4.72 -11.61
C TRP A 270 10.63 4.82 -13.12
N ASP A 271 10.12 5.96 -13.61
CA ASP A 271 9.93 6.18 -15.05
C ASP A 271 11.26 6.06 -15.82
N SER A 272 12.38 6.49 -15.24
CA SER A 272 13.70 6.30 -15.85
C SER A 272 14.08 4.82 -16.00
N ILE A 273 13.76 3.99 -15.00
CA ILE A 273 14.01 2.54 -15.03
C ILE A 273 13.09 1.86 -16.04
N ALA A 274 11.79 2.17 -15.99
CA ALA A 274 10.78 1.61 -16.87
C ALA A 274 11.09 1.89 -18.36
N LEU A 275 11.72 3.04 -18.66
CA LEU A 275 12.13 3.43 -20.00
C LEU A 275 13.53 2.94 -20.38
N GLY A 276 14.18 2.10 -19.55
CA GLY A 276 15.53 1.57 -19.80
C GLY A 276 16.65 2.61 -19.76
N ARG A 277 16.41 3.77 -19.15
CA ARG A 277 17.35 4.92 -19.12
C ARG A 277 18.17 4.99 -17.84
N ALA A 278 17.79 4.24 -16.81
CA ALA A 278 18.54 4.10 -15.57
C ALA A 278 18.80 2.61 -15.29
N GLY A 279 19.96 2.32 -14.70
CA GLY A 279 20.33 0.96 -14.36
C GLY A 279 19.42 0.36 -13.29
N ILE A 280 19.10 -0.93 -13.40
CA ILE A 280 18.20 -1.64 -12.48
C ILE A 280 18.65 -1.56 -11.00
N ILE A 281 19.94 -1.29 -10.76
CA ILE A 281 20.52 -1.07 -9.43
C ILE A 281 19.84 0.05 -8.63
N ILE A 282 19.18 1.01 -9.29
CA ILE A 282 18.47 2.10 -8.59
C ILE A 282 17.04 1.70 -8.16
N ALA A 283 16.48 0.61 -8.70
CA ALA A 283 15.11 0.18 -8.42
C ALA A 283 14.82 -0.11 -6.93
N PRO A 284 15.73 -0.73 -6.15
CA PRO A 284 15.53 -0.96 -4.72
C PRO A 284 15.37 0.33 -3.91
N PHE A 285 16.01 1.42 -4.36
CA PHE A 285 16.07 2.69 -3.64
C PHE A 285 14.85 3.57 -3.89
N THR A 286 14.11 3.36 -4.99
CA THR A 286 12.86 4.09 -5.26
C THR A 286 11.86 3.91 -4.12
N ASN A 287 11.76 2.69 -3.57
CA ASN A 287 10.88 2.39 -2.44
C ASN A 287 11.26 3.21 -1.20
N SER A 288 12.55 3.32 -0.90
CA SER A 288 13.06 4.10 0.25
C SER A 288 12.87 5.60 0.07
N VAL A 289 13.02 6.12 -1.15
CA VAL A 289 12.71 7.53 -1.48
C VAL A 289 11.23 7.81 -1.26
N ASN A 290 10.35 6.93 -1.72
CA ASN A 290 8.90 7.07 -1.51
C ASN A 290 8.50 6.93 -0.04
N GLN A 291 9.14 6.04 0.72
CA GLN A 291 8.94 5.91 2.17
C GLN A 291 9.22 7.22 2.89
N ALA A 292 10.31 7.92 2.54
CA ALA A 292 10.62 9.23 3.10
C ALA A 292 9.51 10.25 2.78
N GLY A 293 9.02 10.26 1.53
CA GLY A 293 7.92 11.11 1.11
C GLY A 293 6.64 10.88 1.91
N PHE A 294 6.20 9.63 1.99
CA PHE A 294 5.01 9.26 2.76
C PHE A 294 5.17 9.45 4.26
N PHE A 295 6.35 9.20 4.82
CA PHE A 295 6.65 9.49 6.23
C PHE A 295 6.34 10.95 6.56
N LEU A 296 6.85 11.88 5.75
CA LEU A 296 6.63 13.32 5.96
C LEU A 296 5.15 13.71 5.81
N ILE A 297 4.46 13.16 4.81
CA ILE A 297 3.02 13.42 4.58
C ILE A 297 2.16 12.90 5.74
N ILE A 298 2.43 11.69 6.23
CA ILE A 298 1.70 11.12 7.38
C ILE A 298 2.00 11.94 8.64
N CYS A 299 3.25 12.32 8.89
CA CYS A 299 3.63 13.16 10.02
C CYS A 299 2.94 14.52 9.96
N ALA A 300 2.84 15.13 8.78
CA ALA A 300 2.10 16.36 8.56
C ALA A 300 0.61 16.18 8.88
N ALA A 301 -0.03 15.14 8.34
CA ALA A 301 -1.44 14.85 8.56
C ALA A 301 -1.77 14.61 10.05
N LEU A 302 -0.84 14.00 10.81
CA LEU A 302 -0.98 13.79 12.24
C LEU A 302 -0.74 15.07 13.07
N SER A 303 -0.06 16.07 12.51
CA SER A 303 0.32 17.30 13.23
C SER A 303 -0.66 18.46 13.07
N VAL A 304 -1.64 18.35 12.16
CA VAL A 304 -2.62 19.42 11.92
C VAL A 304 -3.96 19.10 12.59
N ASP A 305 -4.54 20.08 13.28
CA ASP A 305 -5.85 19.97 13.94
C ASP A 305 -6.95 20.86 13.30
N ALA A 306 -6.56 21.79 12.43
CA ALA A 306 -7.45 22.74 11.75
C ALA A 306 -6.83 23.28 10.45
N GLY A 307 -7.63 23.94 9.61
CA GLY A 307 -7.19 24.55 8.34
C GLY A 307 -7.28 23.62 7.13
N ALA A 308 -6.82 24.11 5.97
CA ALA A 308 -7.00 23.46 4.67
C ALA A 308 -6.43 22.03 4.62
N LEU A 309 -5.20 21.83 5.13
CA LEU A 309 -4.57 20.50 5.16
C LEU A 309 -5.38 19.50 5.97
N ASN A 310 -5.84 19.89 7.15
CA ASN A 310 -6.72 19.04 7.96
C ASN A 310 -8.04 18.79 7.23
N PHE A 311 -8.67 19.81 6.64
CA PHE A 311 -9.90 19.65 5.87
C PHE A 311 -9.74 18.64 4.73
N MET A 312 -8.63 18.68 3.98
CA MET A 312 -8.39 17.73 2.88
C MET A 312 -8.36 16.28 3.34
N VAL A 313 -7.73 15.98 4.48
CA VAL A 313 -7.62 14.61 5.01
C VAL A 313 -8.76 14.22 5.94
N THR A 314 -9.50 15.16 6.51
CA THR A 314 -10.65 14.87 7.39
C THR A 314 -12.00 15.13 6.72
N ASN A 315 -12.06 15.46 5.43
CA ASN A 315 -13.33 15.56 4.73
C ASN A 315 -14.04 14.20 4.73
N ARG A 316 -15.34 14.20 5.00
CA ARG A 316 -16.19 13.00 5.03
C ARG A 316 -16.05 12.14 3.78
N PHE A 317 -15.96 12.74 2.59
CA PHE A 317 -15.80 12.01 1.34
C PHE A 317 -14.54 11.14 1.33
N MET A 318 -13.38 11.74 1.63
CA MET A 318 -12.10 11.01 1.69
C MET A 318 -12.08 9.96 2.79
N GLN A 319 -12.69 10.24 3.94
CA GLN A 319 -12.81 9.26 5.01
C GLN A 319 -13.67 8.05 4.62
N VAL A 320 -14.79 8.26 3.94
CA VAL A 320 -15.67 7.18 3.46
C VAL A 320 -14.93 6.30 2.46
N LEU A 321 -14.25 6.91 1.48
CA LEU A 321 -13.39 6.16 0.55
C LEU A 321 -12.30 5.38 1.30
N GLY A 322 -11.67 5.98 2.30
CA GLY A 322 -10.68 5.32 3.13
C GLY A 322 -11.23 4.14 3.92
N MET A 323 -12.43 4.26 4.50
CA MET A 323 -13.09 3.17 5.22
C MET A 323 -13.45 2.02 4.28
N MET A 324 -13.89 2.34 3.05
CA MET A 324 -14.27 1.38 2.02
C MET A 324 -13.10 0.87 1.16
N SER A 325 -11.89 1.41 1.35
CA SER A 325 -10.73 1.16 0.47
C SER A 325 -10.43 -0.31 0.24
N TYR A 326 -10.59 -1.17 1.25
CA TYR A 326 -10.40 -2.61 1.10
C TYR A 326 -11.39 -3.23 0.11
N SER A 327 -12.67 -2.88 0.22
CA SER A 327 -13.71 -3.36 -0.69
C SER A 327 -13.52 -2.79 -2.10
N LEU A 328 -13.23 -1.49 -2.21
CA LEU A 328 -12.95 -0.85 -3.49
C LEU A 328 -11.76 -1.50 -4.18
N TYR A 329 -10.68 -1.80 -3.46
CA TYR A 329 -9.48 -2.43 -4.02
C TYR A 329 -9.78 -3.83 -4.58
N ILE A 330 -10.50 -4.67 -3.84
CA ILE A 330 -10.85 -6.03 -4.27
C ILE A 330 -11.76 -6.03 -5.50
N TRP A 331 -12.78 -5.16 -5.53
CA TRP A 331 -13.77 -5.13 -6.60
C TRP A 331 -13.35 -4.32 -7.82
N ASN A 332 -12.36 -3.43 -7.71
CA ASN A 332 -11.99 -2.52 -8.78
C ASN A 332 -11.68 -3.25 -10.11
N HIS A 333 -10.88 -4.31 -10.07
CA HIS A 333 -10.54 -5.05 -11.29
C HIS A 333 -11.75 -5.75 -11.94
N PHE A 334 -12.66 -6.28 -11.11
CA PHE A 334 -13.93 -6.85 -11.59
C PHE A 334 -14.79 -5.81 -12.29
N VAL A 335 -14.98 -4.66 -11.64
CA VAL A 335 -15.78 -3.56 -12.17
C VAL A 335 -15.18 -3.07 -13.48
N LEU A 336 -13.86 -2.88 -13.54
CA LEU A 336 -13.17 -2.47 -14.76
C LEU A 336 -13.37 -3.48 -15.89
N ARG A 337 -13.21 -4.78 -15.63
CA ARG A 337 -13.47 -5.84 -16.64
C ARG A 337 -14.93 -5.87 -17.11
N LEU A 338 -15.90 -5.63 -16.23
CA LEU A 338 -17.31 -5.61 -16.59
C LEU A 338 -17.62 -4.40 -17.48
N VAL A 339 -17.21 -3.22 -17.06
CA VAL A 339 -17.51 -1.95 -17.74
C VAL A 339 -16.90 -1.91 -19.15
N THR A 340 -15.72 -2.52 -19.30
CA THR A 340 -15.00 -2.58 -20.58
C THR A 340 -15.64 -3.58 -21.54
N ARG A 341 -16.14 -4.71 -21.05
CA ARG A 341 -16.98 -5.64 -21.84
C ARG A 341 -18.28 -5.01 -22.32
N THR A 342 -18.90 -4.13 -21.51
CA THR A 342 -20.15 -3.44 -21.87
C THR A 342 -19.95 -2.21 -22.76
N GLY A 343 -18.71 -1.81 -23.05
CA GLY A 343 -18.39 -0.62 -23.86
C GLY A 343 -18.74 0.73 -23.21
N LEU A 344 -19.06 0.73 -21.90
CA LEU A 344 -19.50 1.92 -21.16
C LEU A 344 -18.34 2.88 -20.81
N ILE A 345 -17.11 2.39 -20.83
CA ILE A 345 -15.89 3.21 -20.72
C ILE A 345 -14.99 2.83 -21.90
N PHE A 346 -14.82 3.80 -22.82
CA PHE A 346 -14.04 3.76 -24.06
C PHE A 346 -14.56 2.80 -25.16
N ALA A 347 -15.23 3.39 -26.15
CA ALA A 347 -15.48 2.75 -27.44
C ALA A 347 -14.15 2.32 -28.09
N LYS A 348 -14.04 1.03 -28.42
CA LYS A 348 -12.90 0.39 -29.11
C LYS A 348 -11.56 0.48 -28.38
N ALA A 349 -11.47 -0.09 -27.18
CA ALA A 349 -10.20 -0.63 -26.72
C ALA A 349 -10.10 -2.09 -27.20
N GLU A 350 -9.41 -2.31 -28.32
CA GLU A 350 -8.80 -3.61 -28.60
C GLU A 350 -8.12 -4.10 -27.32
N ALA A 351 -8.53 -5.29 -26.90
CA ALA A 351 -8.04 -6.11 -25.81
C ALA A 351 -7.20 -5.40 -24.74
N TYR A 352 -7.75 -5.32 -23.53
CA TYR A 352 -6.92 -5.24 -22.33
C TYR A 352 -5.74 -6.23 -22.49
N PRO A 353 -4.48 -5.82 -22.21
CA PRO A 353 -3.30 -6.67 -22.41
C PRO A 353 -3.28 -7.91 -21.51
N TYR A 354 -4.29 -8.12 -20.66
CA TYR A 354 -4.51 -9.37 -19.95
C TYR A 354 -4.97 -10.54 -20.86
N SER A 355 -5.14 -10.30 -22.16
CA SER A 355 -5.47 -11.34 -23.16
C SER A 355 -4.30 -12.27 -23.53
N VAL A 356 -3.09 -12.05 -23.00
CA VAL A 356 -1.93 -12.93 -23.29
C VAL A 356 -2.03 -14.30 -22.59
N PHE A 357 -3.04 -14.55 -21.76
CA PHE A 357 -3.35 -15.90 -21.26
C PHE A 357 -4.58 -16.54 -21.93
N THR A 358 -4.79 -16.28 -23.23
CA THR A 358 -5.41 -17.31 -24.07
C THR A 358 -4.38 -18.42 -24.24
N LEU A 359 -4.45 -19.43 -23.36
CA LEU A 359 -3.81 -20.72 -23.56
C LEU A 359 -4.21 -21.22 -24.95
N SER A 360 -3.21 -21.33 -25.82
CA SER A 360 -3.26 -22.19 -27.01
C SER A 360 -3.63 -23.61 -26.61
#